data_AF-A0A6A5U6W8-F1
#
_entry.id   AF-A0A6A5U6W8-F1
#
_cell.length_a   1.000
_cell.length_b   1.000
_cell.length_c   1.000
_cell.angle_alpha   90.00
_cell.angle_beta   90.00
_cell.angle_gamma   90.00
#
_symmetry.space_group_name_H-M   'P 1'
#
loop_
_entity.id
_entity.type
_entity.pdbx_description
1 polymer ?
#
loop_
_entity_poly.entity_id
_entity_poly.type
_entity_poly.pdbx_seq_one_letter_code
_entity_poly.pdbx_strand_id
1 'polypeptide(L)'
;MAKLPKIPKSVVPKPPRVPPPPRSKPLQYRPATSQQQSSSEPQAARNKDGPLAGAQRVWDERPKASDFRRLSPEEMRLPTHVARVKKWRQWPLMVCGLAAFGMGLYAVQLYVSLTQESEEGEVPEDLSDRFDKEAEGYDEKVDLAETMLRLNARRKAITKKVRGHVLEVAVGTGRNISHYPTKQCATVTLLDSSAPMLAVAKRKWKDTHPEYFSRVFFKQQSAIDPITPPYGAQEGYDTVLQTMGLCSTPEPVKLLHSLEAATKEDGGQILLLEHGKSHYEWLNSFLDKTAPNHALTHGCWWNKDIGKIVEESGLEVVDIKRYNFGTTWWVELKPRKGMRKQLMDNVEGAAVEKEEPIVQQRSWWSLWR
;
A
#
# COMPACT_ATOMS: atom_id res chain seq x y z
N MET A 1 -48.59 -6.25 35.62
CA MET A 1 -48.50 -4.79 35.42
C MET A 1 -47.53 -4.21 36.44
N ALA A 2 -46.38 -3.73 35.99
CA ALA A 2 -45.51 -2.81 36.72
C ALA A 2 -44.73 -2.01 35.66
N LYS A 3 -44.97 -0.69 35.59
CA LYS A 3 -44.32 0.21 34.62
C LYS A 3 -42.97 0.64 35.19
N LEU A 4 -41.88 0.34 34.46
CA LEU A 4 -40.55 0.87 34.75
C LEU A 4 -40.52 2.41 34.57
N PRO A 5 -39.85 3.16 35.46
CA PRO A 5 -39.77 4.62 35.37
C PRO A 5 -38.87 5.08 34.21
N LYS A 6 -39.28 6.16 33.54
CA LYS A 6 -38.55 6.76 32.41
C LYS A 6 -37.29 7.50 32.91
N ILE A 7 -36.16 7.24 32.25
CA ILE A 7 -34.88 7.92 32.45
C ILE A 7 -35.00 9.40 32.01
N PRO A 8 -34.54 10.37 32.81
CA PRO A 8 -34.56 11.79 32.42
C PRO A 8 -33.57 12.06 31.28
N LYS A 9 -34.00 12.87 30.30
CA LYS A 9 -33.15 13.31 29.16
C LYS A 9 -31.99 14.15 29.68
N SER A 10 -30.75 13.76 29.36
CA SER A 10 -29.57 14.57 29.60
C SER A 10 -29.62 15.83 28.72
N VAL A 11 -29.57 16.99 29.36
CA VAL A 11 -29.42 18.28 28.67
C VAL A 11 -27.95 18.43 28.36
N VAL A 12 -27.59 18.29 27.07
CA VAL A 12 -26.23 18.60 26.60
C VAL A 12 -26.04 20.11 26.63
N PRO A 13 -25.04 20.66 27.35
CA PRO A 13 -24.77 22.10 27.31
C PRO A 13 -24.24 22.47 25.92
N LYS A 14 -24.79 23.55 25.35
CA LYS A 14 -24.32 24.11 24.07
C LYS A 14 -22.84 24.53 24.19
N PRO A 15 -21.99 24.21 23.20
CA PRO A 15 -20.63 24.74 23.19
C PRO A 15 -20.64 26.27 23.04
N PRO A 16 -19.66 26.98 23.62
CA PRO A 16 -19.56 28.43 23.52
C PRO A 16 -19.37 28.86 22.07
N ARG A 17 -20.10 29.91 21.65
CA ARG A 17 -19.96 30.54 20.33
C ARG A 17 -18.58 31.17 20.22
N VAL A 18 -17.73 30.62 19.37
CA VAL A 18 -16.51 31.30 18.90
C VAL A 18 -16.94 32.36 17.87
N PRO A 19 -16.53 33.63 18.03
CA PRO A 19 -16.81 34.65 17.02
C PRO A 19 -16.07 34.34 15.71
N PRO A 20 -16.65 34.65 14.54
CA PRO A 20 -15.98 34.43 13.26
C PRO A 20 -14.72 35.30 13.15
N PRO A 21 -13.68 34.83 12.43
CA PRO A 21 -12.50 35.63 12.19
C PRO A 21 -12.86 36.93 11.44
N PRO A 22 -12.14 38.04 11.70
CA PRO A 22 -12.42 39.30 11.03
C PRO A 22 -12.27 39.15 9.51
N ARG A 23 -13.29 39.59 8.77
CA ARG A 23 -13.25 39.64 7.30
C ARG A 23 -12.04 40.45 6.86
N SER A 24 -11.19 39.87 6.01
CA SER A 24 -10.16 40.63 5.30
C SER A 24 -10.84 41.75 4.50
N LYS A 25 -10.36 42.98 4.69
CA LYS A 25 -10.82 44.10 3.87
C LYS A 25 -10.48 43.79 2.40
N PRO A 26 -11.42 43.96 1.46
CA PRO A 26 -11.08 43.81 0.05
C PRO A 26 -10.00 44.83 -0.30
N LEU A 27 -8.96 44.37 -1.02
CA LEU A 27 -7.94 45.25 -1.58
C LEU A 27 -8.65 46.34 -2.40
N GLN A 28 -8.33 47.60 -2.11
CA GLN A 28 -8.87 48.73 -2.86
C GLN A 28 -8.46 48.59 -4.32
N TYR A 29 -9.46 48.36 -5.18
CA TYR A 29 -9.29 48.41 -6.62
C TYR A 29 -8.84 49.82 -7.01
N ARG A 30 -7.64 49.92 -7.56
CA ARG A 30 -7.11 51.15 -8.14
C ARG A 30 -7.56 51.18 -9.60
N PRO A 31 -8.50 52.06 -10.01
CA PRO A 31 -8.90 52.12 -11.40
C PRO A 31 -7.69 52.54 -12.24
N ALA A 32 -7.45 51.82 -13.33
CA ALA A 32 -6.45 52.20 -14.31
C ALA A 32 -6.84 53.57 -14.88
N THR A 33 -5.92 54.52 -14.77
CA THR A 33 -6.05 55.86 -15.33
C THR A 33 -6.35 55.75 -16.81
N SER A 34 -7.45 56.36 -17.24
CA SER A 34 -7.88 56.41 -18.64
C SER A 34 -6.89 57.23 -19.47
N GLN A 35 -5.99 56.55 -20.19
CA GLN A 35 -5.43 57.12 -21.40
C GLN A 35 -6.40 56.80 -22.55
N GLN A 36 -7.15 57.82 -22.96
CA GLN A 36 -7.78 57.83 -24.28
C GLN A 36 -6.66 57.74 -25.33
N GLN A 37 -6.68 56.73 -26.20
CA GLN A 37 -6.54 56.94 -27.65
C GLN A 37 -6.71 55.68 -28.50
N SER A 38 -7.49 55.87 -29.57
CA SER A 38 -7.63 55.11 -30.80
C SER A 38 -8.27 53.72 -30.74
N SER A 39 -9.54 53.70 -31.14
CA SER A 39 -10.27 52.57 -31.68
C SER A 39 -9.55 51.95 -32.88
N SER A 40 -9.07 50.71 -32.72
CA SER A 40 -9.11 49.72 -33.79
C SER A 40 -9.40 48.37 -33.15
N GLU A 41 -10.54 47.78 -33.48
CA GLU A 41 -10.87 46.41 -33.07
C GLU A 41 -9.80 45.46 -33.61
N PRO A 42 -9.12 44.66 -32.78
CA PRO A 42 -8.42 43.50 -33.30
C PRO A 42 -9.49 42.45 -33.58
N GLN A 43 -9.82 42.27 -34.86
CA GLN A 43 -10.51 41.08 -35.34
C GLN A 43 -9.85 39.86 -34.70
N ALA A 44 -10.63 39.10 -33.93
CA ALA A 44 -10.19 37.85 -33.32
C ALA A 44 -9.83 36.87 -34.44
N ALA A 45 -8.56 36.86 -34.83
CA ALA A 45 -7.99 35.84 -35.69
C ALA A 45 -8.16 34.50 -34.96
N ARG A 46 -9.07 33.69 -35.49
CA ARG A 46 -9.35 32.33 -35.06
C ARG A 46 -8.04 31.53 -35.15
N ASN A 47 -7.33 31.41 -34.03
CA ASN A 47 -6.06 30.69 -33.92
C ASN A 47 -6.25 29.26 -34.44
N LYS A 48 -5.59 28.94 -35.57
CA LYS A 48 -5.57 27.61 -36.19
C LYS A 48 -4.47 26.72 -35.61
N ASP A 49 -3.91 27.08 -34.46
CA ASP A 49 -2.74 26.40 -33.94
C ASP A 49 -3.13 25.45 -32.81
N GLY A 50 -2.66 24.21 -32.90
CA GLY A 50 -2.96 23.14 -31.94
C GLY A 50 -2.55 23.48 -30.50
N PRO A 51 -2.99 22.69 -29.50
CA PRO A 51 -2.86 23.00 -28.07
C PRO A 51 -1.42 23.20 -27.56
N LEU A 52 -0.41 22.83 -28.36
CA LEU A 52 1.02 22.99 -28.03
C LEU A 52 1.67 24.23 -28.65
N ALA A 53 1.01 24.91 -29.59
CA ALA A 53 1.60 26.02 -30.33
C ALA A 53 1.85 27.26 -29.46
N GLY A 54 1.05 27.47 -28.43
CA GLY A 54 1.32 28.51 -27.42
C GLY A 54 2.58 28.24 -26.63
N ALA A 55 2.82 26.98 -26.24
CA ALA A 55 4.04 26.58 -25.55
C ALA A 55 5.27 26.70 -26.46
N GLN A 56 5.11 26.43 -27.76
CA GLN A 56 6.18 26.52 -28.75
C GLN A 56 6.58 27.97 -29.01
N ARG A 57 5.63 28.90 -29.13
CA ARG A 57 5.92 30.34 -29.23
C ARG A 57 6.66 30.87 -27.99
N VAL A 58 6.20 30.51 -26.79
CA VAL A 58 6.88 30.88 -25.52
C VAL A 58 8.31 30.32 -25.46
N TRP A 59 8.51 29.12 -26.00
CA TRP A 59 9.82 28.47 -26.06
C TRP A 59 10.75 29.10 -27.11
N ASP A 60 10.20 29.59 -28.22
CA ASP A 60 10.95 30.26 -29.28
C ASP A 60 11.30 31.71 -28.91
N GLU A 61 10.48 32.38 -28.11
CA GLU A 61 10.70 33.73 -27.57
C GLU A 61 11.65 33.78 -26.37
N ARG A 62 12.12 32.63 -25.86
CA ARG A 62 13.05 32.63 -24.73
C ARG A 62 14.38 33.29 -25.11
N PRO A 63 14.99 34.08 -24.21
CA PRO A 63 16.27 34.72 -24.47
C PRO A 63 17.34 33.66 -24.75
N LYS A 64 18.00 33.80 -25.90
CA LYS A 64 19.10 32.95 -26.34
C LYS A 64 20.39 33.43 -25.69
N ALA A 65 21.40 32.55 -25.61
CA ALA A 65 22.70 32.89 -25.03
C ALA A 65 23.35 34.16 -25.66
N SER A 66 23.02 34.44 -26.92
CA SER A 66 23.40 35.65 -27.66
C SER A 66 22.77 36.95 -27.17
N ASP A 67 21.61 36.86 -26.51
CA ASP A 67 20.77 38.01 -26.14
C ASP A 67 21.20 38.58 -24.78
N PHE A 68 22.03 37.83 -24.04
CA PHE A 68 22.63 38.30 -22.81
C PHE A 68 23.80 39.23 -23.14
N ARG A 69 23.61 40.52 -22.88
CA ARG A 69 24.67 41.54 -22.97
C ARG A 69 25.87 41.10 -22.12
N ARG A 70 27.02 40.90 -22.78
CA ARG A 70 28.29 40.67 -22.07
C ARG A 70 28.65 41.96 -21.33
N LEU A 71 28.81 41.84 -20.01
CA LEU A 71 29.21 42.95 -19.15
C LEU A 71 30.65 43.35 -19.48
N SER A 72 30.92 44.66 -19.43
CA SER A 72 32.28 45.18 -19.61
C SER A 72 33.20 44.76 -18.43
N PRO A 73 34.54 44.79 -18.61
CA PRO A 73 35.48 44.49 -17.53
C PRO A 73 35.30 45.36 -16.28
N GLU A 74 34.83 46.60 -16.42
CA GLU A 74 34.54 47.51 -15.31
C GLU A 74 33.22 47.16 -14.62
N GLU A 75 32.17 46.84 -15.39
CA GLU A 75 30.88 46.42 -14.85
C GLU A 75 31.00 45.11 -14.05
N MET A 76 31.91 44.21 -14.46
CA MET A 76 32.20 42.98 -13.74
C MET A 76 32.87 43.22 -12.37
N ARG A 77 33.62 44.33 -12.23
CA ARG A 77 34.35 44.72 -11.00
C ARG A 77 33.50 45.54 -10.04
N LEU A 78 32.30 45.97 -10.44
CA LEU A 78 31.38 46.68 -9.56
C LEU A 78 31.09 45.86 -8.29
N PRO A 79 31.14 46.46 -7.08
CA PRO A 79 30.92 45.75 -5.82
C PRO A 79 29.57 45.02 -5.77
N THR A 80 28.56 45.61 -6.39
CA THR A 80 27.19 45.06 -6.49
C THR A 80 27.14 43.80 -7.36
N HIS A 81 27.85 43.79 -8.50
CA HIS A 81 27.95 42.62 -9.37
C HIS A 81 28.74 41.50 -8.68
N VAL A 82 29.90 41.82 -8.08
CA VAL A 82 30.73 40.86 -7.34
C VAL A 82 29.96 40.24 -6.16
N ALA A 83 29.22 41.05 -5.39
CA ALA A 83 28.38 40.56 -4.29
C ALA A 83 27.24 39.65 -4.79
N ARG A 84 26.60 40.00 -5.92
CA ARG A 84 25.53 39.21 -6.52
C ARG A 84 26.04 37.86 -7.03
N VAL A 85 27.18 37.85 -7.72
CA VAL A 85 27.86 36.62 -8.19
C VAL A 85 28.31 35.77 -7.00
N LYS A 86 28.87 36.39 -5.95
CA LYS A 86 29.27 35.68 -4.72
C LYS A 86 28.07 35.00 -4.07
N LYS A 87 26.94 35.70 -3.91
CA LYS A 87 25.69 35.14 -3.38
C LYS A 87 25.16 34.00 -4.26
N TRP A 88 25.19 34.17 -5.58
CA TRP A 88 24.78 33.13 -6.55
C TRP A 88 25.65 31.88 -6.53
N ARG A 89 26.95 32.01 -6.23
CA ARG A 89 27.87 30.86 -6.08
C ARG A 89 27.77 30.20 -4.71
N GLN A 90 27.55 30.99 -3.66
CA GLN A 90 27.46 30.51 -2.29
C GLN A 90 26.24 29.60 -2.07
N TRP A 91 25.08 29.94 -2.62
CA TRP A 91 23.86 29.14 -2.42
C TRP A 91 23.98 27.69 -2.93
N PRO A 92 24.41 27.43 -4.18
CA PRO A 92 24.67 26.07 -4.66
C PRO A 92 25.73 25.35 -3.82
N LEU A 93 26.83 26.01 -3.46
CA LEU A 93 27.87 25.41 -2.61
C LEU A 93 27.33 25.04 -1.21
N MET A 94 26.49 25.88 -0.63
CA MET A 94 25.82 25.59 0.64
C MET A 94 24.84 24.42 0.52
N VAL A 95 24.07 24.35 -0.56
CA VAL A 95 23.14 23.23 -0.82
C VAL A 95 23.92 21.94 -1.03
N CYS A 96 24.99 21.95 -1.84
CA CYS A 96 25.86 20.80 -2.04
C CYS A 96 26.55 20.38 -0.74
N GLY A 97 27.03 21.34 0.06
CA GLY A 97 27.64 21.08 1.36
C GLY A 97 26.65 20.47 2.35
N LEU A 98 25.42 20.98 2.42
CA LEU A 98 24.37 20.43 3.28
C LEU A 98 23.95 19.03 2.83
N ALA A 99 23.85 18.79 1.52
CA ALA A 99 23.57 17.47 0.97
C ALA A 99 24.70 16.47 1.29
N ALA A 100 25.96 16.86 1.10
CA ALA A 100 27.11 16.03 1.44
C ALA A 100 27.18 15.72 2.93
N PHE A 101 26.92 16.71 3.78
CA PHE A 101 26.84 16.52 5.23
C PHE A 101 25.71 15.58 5.63
N GLY A 102 24.51 15.75 5.06
CA GLY A 102 23.38 14.86 5.28
C GLY A 102 23.66 13.41 4.84
N MET A 103 24.30 13.24 3.67
CA MET A 103 24.74 11.92 3.21
C MET A 103 25.81 11.31 4.13
N GLY A 104 26.74 12.13 4.65
CA GLY A 104 27.77 11.69 5.60
C GLY A 104 27.16 11.24 6.93
N LEU A 105 26.24 12.02 7.50
CA LEU A 105 25.51 11.64 8.72
C LEU A 105 24.68 10.37 8.50
N TYR A 106 23.99 10.27 7.37
CA TYR A 106 23.24 9.06 7.02
C TYR A 106 24.15 7.85 6.85
N ALA A 107 25.31 8.00 6.21
CA ALA A 107 26.28 6.92 6.06
C ALA A 107 26.86 6.47 7.40
N VAL A 108 27.15 7.40 8.32
CA VAL A 108 27.60 7.08 9.68
C VAL A 108 26.48 6.40 10.47
N GLN A 109 25.26 6.92 10.42
CA GLN A 109 24.10 6.30 11.06
C GLN A 109 23.87 4.89 10.52
N LEU A 110 23.93 4.71 9.20
CA LEU A 110 23.82 3.42 8.53
C LEU A 110 24.95 2.50 8.97
N TYR A 111 26.19 2.99 9.04
CA TYR A 111 27.34 2.23 9.53
C TYR A 111 27.13 1.78 10.98
N VAL A 112 26.74 2.69 11.88
CA VAL A 112 26.45 2.38 13.28
C VAL A 112 25.35 1.32 13.38
N SER A 113 24.23 1.50 12.67
CA SER A 113 23.15 0.50 12.62
C SER A 113 23.58 -0.83 12.01
N LEU A 114 24.55 -0.83 11.09
CA LEU A 114 25.13 -2.05 10.54
C LEU A 114 26.15 -2.70 11.49
N THR A 115 26.83 -1.94 12.36
CA THR A 115 27.87 -2.50 13.24
C THR A 115 27.39 -2.77 14.66
N GLN A 116 26.25 -2.20 15.05
CA GLN A 116 25.66 -2.41 16.36
C GLN A 116 24.93 -3.75 16.37
N GLU A 117 25.34 -4.65 17.27
CA GLU A 117 24.59 -5.86 17.55
C GLU A 117 23.29 -5.46 18.26
N SER A 118 22.16 -5.82 17.67
CA SER A 118 20.85 -5.66 18.31
C SER A 118 20.74 -6.69 19.42
N GLU A 119 20.43 -6.27 20.65
CA GLU A 119 20.11 -7.21 21.72
C GLU A 119 18.90 -8.04 21.31
N GLU A 120 19.12 -9.34 21.16
CA GLU A 120 18.09 -10.33 20.79
C GLU A 120 17.12 -10.50 21.96
N GLY A 121 16.14 -9.60 22.06
CA GLY A 121 14.90 -9.93 22.76
C GLY A 121 14.17 -11.03 22.01
N GLU A 122 13.67 -12.05 22.70
CA GLU A 122 12.85 -13.09 22.10
C GLU A 122 11.64 -12.45 21.39
N VAL A 123 11.66 -12.42 20.05
CA VAL A 123 10.53 -11.94 19.26
C VAL A 123 9.44 -13.01 19.31
N PRO A 124 8.21 -12.69 19.77
CA PRO A 124 7.13 -13.66 19.77
C PRO A 124 6.87 -14.23 18.37
N GLU A 125 6.53 -15.52 18.29
CA GLU A 125 6.23 -16.20 17.02
C GLU A 125 4.96 -15.65 16.36
N ASP A 126 3.94 -15.33 17.16
CA ASP A 126 2.72 -14.66 16.70
C ASP A 126 2.79 -13.15 16.97
N LEU A 127 2.66 -12.39 15.88
CA LEU A 127 2.67 -10.93 15.87
C LEU A 127 1.34 -10.34 15.35
N SER A 128 0.29 -11.17 15.28
CA SER A 128 -1.01 -10.80 14.70
C SER A 128 -1.73 -9.67 15.45
N ASP A 129 -1.57 -9.57 16.77
CA ASP A 129 -2.20 -8.52 17.60
C ASP A 129 -1.75 -7.10 17.23
N ARG A 130 -0.60 -6.95 16.57
CA ARG A 130 -0.11 -5.65 16.08
C ARG A 130 -1.05 -5.13 14.98
N PHE A 131 -1.52 -6.02 14.10
CA PHE A 131 -2.51 -5.68 13.08
C PHE A 131 -3.86 -5.34 13.70
N ASP A 132 -4.31 -6.07 14.71
CA ASP A 132 -5.57 -5.78 15.40
C ASP A 132 -5.59 -4.39 16.04
N LYS A 133 -4.50 -4.01 16.72
CA LYS A 133 -4.37 -2.70 17.40
C LYS A 133 -4.28 -1.54 16.42
N GLU A 134 -3.71 -1.76 15.24
CA GLU A 134 -3.36 -0.69 14.30
C GLU A 134 -4.32 -0.53 13.13
N ALA A 135 -5.35 -1.38 13.01
CA ALA A 135 -6.23 -1.43 11.84
C ALA A 135 -6.78 -0.06 11.37
N GLU A 136 -7.24 0.81 12.28
CA GLU A 136 -7.82 2.12 11.93
C GLU A 136 -6.78 3.14 11.42
N GLY A 137 -5.50 3.00 11.78
CA GLY A 137 -4.42 3.93 11.40
C GLY A 137 -3.35 3.30 10.50
N TYR A 138 -3.58 2.07 10.04
CA TYR A 138 -2.60 1.29 9.28
C TYR A 138 -2.29 1.96 7.94
N ASP A 139 -3.32 2.48 7.27
CA ASP A 139 -3.16 3.10 5.95
C ASP A 139 -2.22 4.30 6.03
N GLU A 140 -2.41 5.21 6.97
CA GLU A 140 -1.61 6.42 7.14
C GLU A 140 -0.14 6.10 7.43
N LYS A 141 0.12 5.04 8.20
CA LYS A 141 1.50 4.60 8.52
C LYS A 141 2.25 4.13 7.29
N VAL A 142 1.59 3.34 6.42
CA VAL A 142 2.26 2.74 5.27
C VAL A 142 2.20 3.62 4.02
N ASP A 143 1.31 4.62 3.96
CA ASP A 143 1.03 5.36 2.73
C ASP A 143 2.24 6.09 2.14
N LEU A 144 3.04 6.72 2.99
CA LEU A 144 4.25 7.42 2.55
C LEU A 144 5.25 6.45 1.92
N ALA A 145 5.49 5.31 2.58
CA ALA A 145 6.41 4.28 2.09
C ALA A 145 5.89 3.66 0.79
N GLU A 146 4.61 3.27 0.74
CA GLU A 146 3.99 2.71 -0.46
C GLU A 146 4.02 3.72 -1.64
N THR A 147 3.81 5.01 -1.37
CA THR A 147 3.85 6.06 -2.39
C THR A 147 5.27 6.29 -2.92
N MET A 148 6.26 6.42 -2.02
CA MET A 148 7.68 6.58 -2.41
C MET A 148 8.18 5.38 -3.21
N LEU A 149 7.79 4.17 -2.82
CA LEU A 149 8.15 2.93 -3.50
C LEU A 149 7.29 2.65 -4.75
N ARG A 150 6.33 3.52 -5.08
CA ARG A 150 5.37 3.36 -6.17
C ARG A 150 4.56 2.05 -6.09
N LEU A 151 4.34 1.55 -4.87
CA LEU A 151 3.63 0.32 -4.63
C LEU A 151 2.15 0.43 -5.02
N ASN A 152 1.50 1.58 -4.82
CA ASN A 152 0.14 1.83 -5.29
C ASN A 152 -0.01 1.60 -6.81
N ALA A 153 0.98 1.98 -7.61
CA ALA A 153 0.96 1.71 -9.04
C ALA A 153 1.08 0.21 -9.35
N ARG A 154 1.82 -0.54 -8.52
CA ARG A 154 1.98 -2.00 -8.66
C ARG A 154 0.74 -2.74 -8.19
N ARG A 155 0.14 -2.36 -7.05
CA ARG A 155 -1.18 -2.82 -6.58
C ARG A 155 -2.21 -2.66 -7.70
N LYS A 156 -2.33 -1.46 -8.27
CA LYS A 156 -3.21 -1.21 -9.41
C LYS A 156 -2.91 -2.08 -10.63
N ALA A 157 -1.63 -2.32 -10.93
CA ALA A 157 -1.24 -3.13 -12.09
C ALA A 157 -1.56 -4.62 -11.88
N ILE A 158 -1.33 -5.17 -10.67
CA ILE A 158 -1.57 -6.59 -10.38
C ILE A 158 -3.07 -6.88 -10.27
N THR A 159 -3.83 -6.00 -9.60
CA THR A 159 -5.28 -6.16 -9.43
C THR A 159 -6.02 -6.10 -10.78
N LYS A 160 -5.48 -5.44 -11.82
CA LYS A 160 -6.06 -5.47 -13.17
C LYS A 160 -6.09 -6.86 -13.81
N LYS A 161 -5.27 -7.81 -13.36
CA LYS A 161 -5.22 -9.19 -13.90
C LYS A 161 -6.28 -10.11 -13.28
N VAL A 162 -6.94 -9.63 -12.22
CA VAL A 162 -7.95 -10.37 -11.46
C VAL A 162 -9.24 -10.52 -12.27
N ARG A 163 -9.79 -11.74 -12.29
CA ARG A 163 -11.03 -12.10 -13.00
C ARG A 163 -11.68 -13.34 -12.38
N GLY A 164 -12.97 -13.54 -12.68
CA GLY A 164 -13.73 -14.73 -12.30
C GLY A 164 -14.08 -14.77 -10.81
N HIS A 165 -14.02 -15.95 -10.20
CA HIS A 165 -14.08 -16.10 -8.75
C HIS A 165 -12.73 -15.75 -8.15
N VAL A 166 -12.70 -14.71 -7.32
CA VAL A 166 -11.47 -14.14 -6.77
C VAL A 166 -11.37 -14.45 -5.29
N LEU A 167 -10.19 -14.83 -4.85
CA LEU A 167 -9.80 -14.87 -3.44
C LEU A 167 -8.65 -13.88 -3.23
N GLU A 168 -8.82 -12.93 -2.32
CA GLU A 168 -7.72 -12.14 -1.78
C GLU A 168 -7.43 -12.59 -0.36
N VAL A 169 -6.17 -12.97 -0.13
CA VAL A 169 -5.66 -13.40 1.16
C VAL A 169 -4.80 -12.28 1.76
N ALA A 170 -4.83 -12.17 3.09
CA ALA A 170 -4.16 -11.09 3.83
C ALA A 170 -4.60 -9.72 3.30
N VAL A 171 -5.92 -9.54 3.16
CA VAL A 171 -6.51 -8.31 2.61
C VAL A 171 -6.20 -7.08 3.47
N GLY A 172 -5.94 -7.27 4.77
CA GLY A 172 -5.71 -6.22 5.75
C GLY A 172 -6.87 -5.22 5.76
N THR A 173 -6.53 -3.94 5.76
CA THR A 173 -7.51 -2.84 5.64
C THR A 173 -8.11 -2.71 4.23
N GLY A 174 -7.78 -3.59 3.28
CA GLY A 174 -8.32 -3.57 1.92
C GLY A 174 -7.67 -2.56 0.98
N ARG A 175 -6.34 -2.40 1.03
CA ARG A 175 -5.61 -1.43 0.18
C ARG A 175 -5.78 -1.65 -1.32
N ASN A 176 -6.08 -2.87 -1.76
CA ASN A 176 -6.32 -3.16 -3.17
C ASN A 176 -7.76 -2.87 -3.63
N ILE A 177 -8.72 -2.67 -2.72
CA ILE A 177 -10.16 -2.58 -3.02
C ILE A 177 -10.45 -1.54 -4.10
N SER A 178 -9.86 -0.34 -4.01
CA SER A 178 -10.07 0.75 -4.97
C SER A 178 -9.59 0.46 -6.40
N HIS A 179 -8.86 -0.64 -6.60
CA HIS A 179 -8.29 -1.04 -7.88
C HIS A 179 -8.97 -2.24 -8.52
N TYR A 180 -9.98 -2.83 -7.85
CA TYR A 180 -10.66 -4.02 -8.33
C TYR A 180 -11.38 -3.81 -9.66
N PRO A 181 -11.16 -4.68 -10.66
CA PRO A 181 -11.97 -4.69 -11.86
C PRO A 181 -13.31 -5.41 -11.59
N THR A 182 -14.15 -4.87 -10.70
CA THR A 182 -15.36 -5.54 -10.18
C THR A 182 -16.29 -6.12 -11.25
N LYS A 183 -16.39 -5.49 -12.43
CA LYS A 183 -17.15 -6.00 -13.58
C LYS A 183 -16.67 -7.36 -14.10
N GLN A 184 -15.39 -7.67 -13.94
CA GLN A 184 -14.76 -8.92 -14.38
C GLN A 184 -14.78 -9.99 -13.28
N CYS A 185 -15.22 -9.64 -12.07
CA CYS A 185 -15.30 -10.54 -10.93
C CYS A 185 -16.71 -11.12 -10.82
N ALA A 186 -16.81 -12.46 -10.85
CA ALA A 186 -18.05 -13.17 -10.53
C ALA A 186 -18.34 -13.06 -9.03
N THR A 187 -17.34 -13.34 -8.20
CA THR A 187 -17.35 -13.14 -6.74
C THR A 187 -15.99 -12.68 -6.26
N VAL A 188 -15.93 -12.01 -5.11
CA VAL A 188 -14.68 -11.66 -4.43
C VAL A 188 -14.75 -12.13 -2.98
N THR A 189 -13.86 -13.03 -2.58
CA THR A 189 -13.67 -13.42 -1.18
C THR A 189 -12.46 -12.67 -0.64
N LEU A 190 -12.66 -11.86 0.37
CA LEU A 190 -11.62 -11.12 1.09
C LEU A 190 -11.38 -11.81 2.44
N LEU A 191 -10.18 -12.35 2.63
CA LEU A 191 -9.80 -13.17 3.77
C LEU A 191 -8.67 -12.53 4.56
N ASP A 192 -8.84 -12.45 5.88
CA ASP A 192 -7.81 -12.02 6.83
C ASP A 192 -8.00 -12.73 8.18
N SER A 193 -6.93 -12.88 8.96
CA SER A 193 -7.05 -13.37 10.34
C SER A 193 -7.56 -12.28 11.29
N SER A 194 -7.26 -11.01 10.99
CA SER A 194 -7.60 -9.85 11.82
C SER A 194 -9.03 -9.38 11.56
N ALA A 195 -9.91 -9.53 12.55
CA ALA A 195 -11.27 -8.99 12.49
C ALA A 195 -11.32 -7.46 12.38
N PRO A 196 -10.52 -6.68 13.14
CA PRO A 196 -10.45 -5.23 12.99
C PRO A 196 -10.07 -4.80 11.57
N MET A 197 -9.06 -5.43 10.96
CA MET A 197 -8.65 -5.16 9.58
C MET A 197 -9.77 -5.41 8.58
N LEU A 198 -10.46 -6.55 8.69
CA LEU A 198 -11.62 -6.87 7.85
C LEU A 198 -12.77 -5.88 8.02
N ALA A 199 -12.98 -5.34 9.22
CA ALA A 199 -14.00 -4.33 9.45
C ALA A 199 -13.70 -3.03 8.68
N VAL A 200 -12.42 -2.62 8.63
CA VAL A 200 -11.96 -1.49 7.81
C VAL A 200 -12.17 -1.80 6.32
N ALA A 201 -11.71 -2.97 5.85
CA ALA A 201 -11.87 -3.39 4.45
C ALA A 201 -13.34 -3.41 4.02
N LYS A 202 -14.24 -3.89 4.89
CA LYS A 202 -15.68 -3.92 4.65
C LYS A 202 -16.30 -2.53 4.53
N ARG A 203 -15.86 -1.56 5.34
CA ARG A 203 -16.27 -0.16 5.19
C ARG A 203 -15.81 0.40 3.85
N LYS A 204 -14.52 0.25 3.51
CA LYS A 204 -13.96 0.73 2.24
C LYS A 204 -14.68 0.12 1.03
N TRP A 205 -15.02 -1.17 1.07
CA TRP A 205 -15.79 -1.78 -0.02
C TRP A 205 -17.17 -1.15 -0.17
N LYS A 206 -17.90 -0.94 0.93
CA LYS A 206 -19.22 -0.29 0.89
C LYS A 206 -19.15 1.11 0.30
N ASP A 207 -18.08 1.85 0.59
CA ASP A 207 -17.91 3.23 0.12
C ASP A 207 -17.49 3.30 -1.35
N THR A 208 -16.74 2.31 -1.85
CA THR A 208 -16.14 2.33 -3.19
C THR A 208 -16.90 1.51 -4.23
N HIS A 209 -17.52 0.41 -3.82
CA HIS A 209 -18.20 -0.56 -4.70
C HIS A 209 -19.55 -1.05 -4.12
N PRO A 210 -20.45 -0.14 -3.67
CA PRO A 210 -21.72 -0.53 -3.06
C PRO A 210 -22.58 -1.43 -3.95
N GLU A 211 -22.52 -1.24 -5.27
CA GLU A 211 -23.29 -1.98 -6.27
C GLU A 211 -22.86 -3.46 -6.41
N TYR A 212 -21.64 -3.80 -5.97
CA TYR A 212 -21.12 -5.17 -5.98
C TYR A 212 -21.12 -5.83 -4.60
N PHE A 213 -21.73 -5.20 -3.58
CA PHE A 213 -21.69 -5.70 -2.21
C PHE A 213 -22.34 -7.10 -2.04
N SER A 214 -23.27 -7.49 -2.92
CA SER A 214 -23.88 -8.83 -2.92
C SER A 214 -22.96 -9.94 -3.43
N ARG A 215 -21.82 -9.60 -4.04
CA ARG A 215 -20.86 -10.54 -4.65
C ARG A 215 -19.55 -10.65 -3.87
N VAL A 216 -19.42 -9.91 -2.77
CA VAL A 216 -18.23 -9.91 -1.93
C VAL A 216 -18.49 -10.65 -0.62
N PHE A 217 -17.53 -11.46 -0.20
CA PHE A 217 -17.56 -12.20 1.05
C PHE A 217 -16.36 -11.80 1.90
N PHE A 218 -16.58 -11.42 3.15
CA PHE A 218 -15.52 -11.13 4.11
C PHE A 218 -15.41 -12.31 5.06
N LYS A 219 -14.25 -12.98 5.09
CA LYS A 219 -14.02 -14.17 5.91
C LYS A 219 -12.88 -13.92 6.88
N GLN A 220 -13.17 -14.02 8.18
CA GLN A 220 -12.15 -14.05 9.21
C GLN A 220 -11.61 -15.48 9.32
N GLN A 221 -10.39 -15.71 8.86
CA GLN A 221 -9.78 -17.04 8.83
C GLN A 221 -8.26 -16.90 8.65
N SER A 222 -7.49 -17.86 9.19
CA SER A 222 -6.08 -17.99 8.79
C SER A 222 -5.96 -18.54 7.37
N ALA A 223 -5.04 -18.00 6.61
CA ALA A 223 -4.82 -18.40 5.23
C ALA A 223 -4.08 -19.73 5.07
N ILE A 224 -3.40 -20.20 6.12
CA ILE A 224 -2.75 -21.52 6.16
C ILE A 224 -3.77 -22.64 6.36
N ASP A 225 -4.97 -22.31 6.85
CA ASP A 225 -6.06 -23.26 7.02
C ASP A 225 -6.80 -23.46 5.70
N PRO A 226 -7.46 -24.61 5.49
CA PRO A 226 -8.18 -24.88 4.27
C PRO A 226 -9.26 -23.86 3.94
N ILE A 227 -9.21 -23.29 2.73
CA ILE A 227 -10.11 -22.21 2.31
C ILE A 227 -11.24 -22.80 1.46
N THR A 228 -12.47 -22.81 2.00
CA THR A 228 -13.64 -23.26 1.24
C THR A 228 -14.10 -22.19 0.24
N PRO A 229 -14.16 -22.51 -1.07
CA PRO A 229 -14.68 -21.59 -2.08
C PRO A 229 -16.19 -21.31 -1.94
N PRO A 230 -16.70 -20.18 -2.44
CA PRO A 230 -18.14 -19.91 -2.46
C PRO A 230 -18.89 -20.85 -3.42
N TYR A 231 -20.22 -20.85 -3.31
CA TYR A 231 -21.09 -21.55 -4.25
C TYR A 231 -20.80 -21.07 -5.69
N GLY A 232 -20.66 -22.01 -6.63
CA GLY A 232 -20.26 -21.75 -8.02
C GLY A 232 -18.75 -21.82 -8.29
N ALA A 233 -17.90 -21.86 -7.26
CA ALA A 233 -16.44 -21.92 -7.37
C ALA A 233 -15.84 -23.22 -6.79
N GLN A 234 -16.58 -24.34 -6.82
CA GLN A 234 -16.16 -25.59 -6.17
C GLN A 234 -14.87 -26.18 -6.77
N GLU A 235 -14.63 -25.92 -8.06
CA GLU A 235 -13.39 -26.26 -8.75
C GLU A 235 -12.19 -25.36 -8.33
N GLY A 236 -12.42 -24.36 -7.48
CA GLY A 236 -11.43 -23.39 -7.02
C GLY A 236 -11.66 -21.98 -7.56
N TYR A 237 -10.86 -21.05 -7.06
CA TYR A 237 -10.86 -19.65 -7.49
C TYR A 237 -10.09 -19.49 -8.81
N ASP A 238 -10.63 -18.71 -9.74
CA ASP A 238 -9.98 -18.37 -11.00
C ASP A 238 -8.76 -17.47 -10.78
N THR A 239 -8.80 -16.61 -9.76
CA THR A 239 -7.66 -15.78 -9.35
C THR A 239 -7.51 -15.78 -7.85
N VAL A 240 -6.32 -16.13 -7.36
CA VAL A 240 -5.89 -15.89 -5.98
C VAL A 240 -4.90 -14.72 -5.98
N LEU A 241 -5.16 -13.70 -5.18
CA LEU A 241 -4.34 -12.51 -5.02
C LEU A 241 -3.82 -12.44 -3.58
N GLN A 242 -2.54 -12.13 -3.43
CA GLN A 242 -1.97 -11.77 -2.13
C GLN A 242 -1.00 -10.61 -2.30
N THR A 243 -1.06 -9.65 -1.37
CA THR A 243 -0.13 -8.52 -1.38
C THR A 243 0.42 -8.27 0.01
N MET A 244 1.74 -8.32 0.16
CA MET A 244 2.45 -8.09 1.42
C MET A 244 1.98 -9.02 2.54
N GLY A 245 1.72 -10.30 2.22
CA GLY A 245 1.21 -11.30 3.15
C GLY A 245 2.24 -12.36 3.56
N LEU A 246 3.19 -12.72 2.68
CA LEU A 246 4.17 -13.80 2.97
C LEU A 246 5.10 -13.44 4.13
N CYS A 247 5.37 -12.15 4.32
CA CYS A 247 6.23 -11.64 5.38
C CYS A 247 5.67 -11.86 6.80
N SER A 248 4.35 -11.98 6.94
CA SER A 248 3.66 -12.03 8.23
C SER A 248 3.36 -13.45 8.71
N THR A 249 3.68 -14.47 7.92
CA THR A 249 3.46 -15.88 8.30
C THR A 249 4.77 -16.58 8.70
N PRO A 250 4.76 -17.43 9.75
CA PRO A 250 5.90 -18.28 10.06
C PRO A 250 6.07 -19.44 9.05
N GLU A 251 4.99 -19.88 8.38
CA GLU A 251 4.97 -21.02 7.47
C GLU A 251 4.67 -20.61 6.00
N PRO A 252 5.53 -19.83 5.32
CA PRO A 252 5.24 -19.26 4.00
C PRO A 252 5.05 -20.29 2.88
N VAL A 253 5.75 -21.42 2.93
CA VAL A 253 5.59 -22.50 1.93
C VAL A 253 4.22 -23.17 2.07
N LYS A 254 3.79 -23.45 3.31
CA LYS A 254 2.45 -23.98 3.60
C LYS A 254 1.35 -23.02 3.20
N LEU A 255 1.56 -21.71 3.39
CA LEU A 255 0.66 -20.70 2.87
C LEU A 255 0.51 -20.82 1.34
N LEU A 256 1.62 -20.91 0.60
CA LEU A 256 1.56 -21.10 -0.86
C LEU A 256 0.84 -22.40 -1.28
N HIS A 257 1.00 -23.50 -0.53
CA HIS A 257 0.23 -24.72 -0.76
C HIS A 257 -1.27 -24.57 -0.47
N SER A 258 -1.64 -23.79 0.55
CA SER A 258 -3.05 -23.45 0.80
C SER A 258 -3.63 -22.60 -0.34
N LEU A 259 -2.87 -21.62 -0.84
CA LEU A 259 -3.28 -20.83 -2.02
C LEU A 259 -3.43 -21.71 -3.26
N GLU A 260 -2.53 -22.68 -3.46
CA GLU A 260 -2.64 -23.69 -4.52
C GLU A 260 -3.92 -24.50 -4.40
N ALA A 261 -4.20 -25.03 -3.20
CA ALA A 261 -5.40 -25.82 -2.92
C ALA A 261 -6.69 -24.99 -3.08
N ALA A 262 -6.64 -23.67 -2.92
CA ALA A 262 -7.76 -22.78 -3.18
C ALA A 262 -7.91 -22.43 -4.68
N THR A 263 -6.84 -22.50 -5.47
CA THR A 263 -6.82 -22.08 -6.88
C THR A 263 -7.37 -23.17 -7.80
N LYS A 264 -8.14 -22.74 -8.80
CA LYS A 264 -8.60 -23.64 -9.88
C LYS A 264 -7.40 -24.21 -10.64
N GLU A 265 -7.36 -25.53 -10.75
CA GLU A 265 -6.22 -26.23 -11.35
C GLU A 265 -6.02 -25.84 -12.82
N ASP A 266 -7.08 -25.88 -13.61
CA ASP A 266 -7.07 -25.49 -15.01
C ASP A 266 -7.46 -24.02 -15.21
N GLY A 267 -6.49 -23.22 -15.66
CA GLY A 267 -6.71 -21.81 -16.02
C GLY A 267 -6.73 -20.83 -14.84
N GLY A 268 -6.61 -21.33 -13.60
CA GLY A 268 -6.42 -20.50 -12.42
C GLY A 268 -5.02 -19.88 -12.36
N GLN A 269 -4.91 -18.78 -11.61
CA GLN A 269 -3.66 -18.05 -11.44
C GLN A 269 -3.52 -17.57 -10.00
N ILE A 270 -2.28 -17.55 -9.51
CA ILE A 270 -1.91 -16.98 -8.22
C ILE A 270 -1.03 -15.75 -8.49
N LEU A 271 -1.42 -14.61 -7.93
CA LEU A 271 -0.77 -13.33 -8.14
C LEU A 271 -0.24 -12.82 -6.81
N LEU A 272 1.08 -12.63 -6.71
CA LEU A 272 1.74 -12.18 -5.49
C LEU A 272 2.46 -10.86 -5.73
N LEU A 273 2.25 -9.90 -4.83
CA LEU A 273 3.02 -8.67 -4.73
C LEU A 273 3.61 -8.57 -3.33
N GLU A 274 4.88 -8.92 -3.18
CA GLU A 274 5.48 -9.17 -1.88
C GLU A 274 6.71 -8.28 -1.67
N HIS A 275 7.16 -8.21 -0.42
CA HIS A 275 8.47 -7.67 -0.10
C HIS A 275 9.38 -8.77 0.43
N GLY A 276 10.67 -8.63 0.20
CA GLY A 276 11.66 -9.60 0.67
C GLY A 276 13.09 -9.14 0.40
N LYS A 277 14.01 -10.11 0.40
CA LYS A 277 15.43 -9.86 0.10
C LYS A 277 15.62 -9.10 -1.20
N SER A 278 16.72 -8.35 -1.27
CA SER A 278 17.23 -7.54 -2.38
C SER A 278 18.10 -8.36 -3.35
N HIS A 279 18.53 -7.74 -4.46
CA HIS A 279 19.63 -8.26 -5.29
C HIS A 279 21.01 -8.02 -4.68
N TYR A 280 21.11 -7.04 -3.77
CA TYR A 280 22.37 -6.53 -3.27
C TYR A 280 22.64 -7.01 -1.84
N GLU A 281 23.79 -7.64 -1.65
CA GLU A 281 24.15 -8.26 -0.37
C GLU A 281 24.31 -7.23 0.76
N TRP A 282 24.81 -6.03 0.46
CA TRP A 282 24.88 -4.96 1.45
C TRP A 282 23.48 -4.54 1.95
N LEU A 283 22.47 -4.59 1.06
CA LEU A 283 21.09 -4.26 1.43
C LEU A 283 20.45 -5.43 2.18
N ASN A 284 20.74 -6.68 1.80
CA ASN A 284 20.31 -7.86 2.57
C ASN A 284 20.89 -7.85 3.99
N SER A 285 22.18 -7.55 4.13
CA SER A 285 22.84 -7.39 5.43
C SER A 285 22.17 -6.33 6.30
N PHE A 286 21.73 -5.22 5.69
CA PHE A 286 20.95 -4.19 6.39
C PHE A 286 19.57 -4.72 6.82
N LEU A 287 18.82 -5.34 5.90
CA LEU A 287 17.49 -5.89 6.17
C LEU A 287 17.54 -6.97 7.26
N ASP A 288 18.53 -7.87 7.22
CA ASP A 288 18.69 -8.96 8.18
C ASP A 288 18.96 -8.41 9.59
N LYS A 289 19.83 -7.41 9.74
CA LYS A 289 20.12 -6.77 11.04
C LYS A 289 18.93 -6.02 11.64
N THR A 290 18.10 -5.47 10.79
CA THR A 290 16.96 -4.62 11.22
C THR A 290 15.65 -5.39 11.28
N ALA A 291 15.61 -6.64 10.79
CA ALA A 291 14.41 -7.47 10.77
C ALA A 291 13.81 -7.76 12.15
N PRO A 292 14.57 -8.05 13.23
CA PRO A 292 13.98 -8.30 14.54
C PRO A 292 13.22 -7.08 15.08
N ASN A 293 13.83 -5.88 14.99
CA ASN A 293 13.19 -4.64 15.41
C ASN A 293 11.97 -4.30 14.53
N HIS A 294 12.05 -4.57 13.23
CA HIS A 294 10.92 -4.41 12.30
C HIS A 294 9.78 -5.35 12.67
N ALA A 295 10.05 -6.62 12.96
CA ALA A 295 9.06 -7.60 13.39
C ALA A 295 8.40 -7.20 14.71
N LEU A 296 9.17 -6.74 15.70
CA LEU A 296 8.63 -6.24 16.97
C LEU A 296 7.70 -5.04 16.79
N THR A 297 8.03 -4.14 15.85
CA THR A 297 7.28 -2.89 15.62
C THR A 297 6.06 -3.09 14.73
N HIS A 298 6.20 -3.86 13.66
CA HIS A 298 5.21 -3.96 12.56
C HIS A 298 4.57 -5.34 12.41
N GLY A 299 5.09 -6.35 13.10
CA GLY A 299 4.55 -7.70 13.09
C GLY A 299 4.91 -8.56 11.88
N CYS A 300 5.88 -8.17 11.06
CA CYS A 300 6.28 -8.93 9.88
C CYS A 300 7.81 -9.00 9.69
N TRP A 301 8.26 -10.00 8.93
CA TRP A 301 9.68 -10.23 8.63
C TRP A 301 9.99 -9.79 7.20
N TRP A 302 10.64 -8.64 7.06
CA TRP A 302 10.87 -8.02 5.75
C TRP A 302 12.03 -8.56 4.91
N ASN A 303 12.79 -9.49 5.48
CA ASN A 303 13.97 -10.09 4.89
C ASN A 303 13.73 -11.54 4.43
N LYS A 304 12.47 -11.99 4.31
CA LYS A 304 12.18 -13.33 3.77
C LYS A 304 12.68 -13.46 2.33
N ASP A 305 13.22 -14.63 2.01
CA ASP A 305 13.66 -14.96 0.65
C ASP A 305 12.48 -15.48 -0.18
N ILE A 306 11.80 -14.57 -0.87
CA ILE A 306 10.62 -14.90 -1.68
C ILE A 306 10.98 -15.85 -2.83
N GLY A 307 12.17 -15.71 -3.42
CA GLY A 307 12.61 -16.60 -4.49
C GLY A 307 12.72 -18.03 -4.01
N LYS A 308 13.38 -18.24 -2.87
CA LYS A 308 13.52 -19.56 -2.25
C LYS A 308 12.18 -20.14 -1.80
N ILE A 309 11.31 -19.32 -1.21
CA ILE A 309 9.95 -19.75 -0.80
C ILE A 309 9.13 -20.23 -2.00
N VAL A 310 9.19 -19.50 -3.12
CA VAL A 310 8.50 -19.89 -4.36
C VAL A 310 9.09 -21.18 -4.93
N GLU A 311 10.41 -21.32 -4.95
CA GLU A 311 11.09 -22.55 -5.38
C GLU A 311 10.70 -23.75 -4.52
N GLU A 312 10.78 -23.62 -3.19
CA GLU A 312 10.41 -24.66 -2.22
C GLU A 312 8.92 -25.04 -2.30
N SER A 313 8.04 -24.11 -2.71
CA SER A 313 6.62 -24.42 -2.91
C SER A 313 6.36 -25.39 -4.06
N GLY A 314 7.23 -25.40 -5.08
CA GLY A 314 7.08 -26.18 -6.30
C GLY A 314 6.01 -25.69 -7.26
N LEU A 315 5.35 -24.55 -7.00
CA LEU A 315 4.37 -23.94 -7.90
C LEU A 315 4.97 -23.62 -9.28
N GLU A 316 4.17 -23.70 -10.34
CA GLU A 316 4.62 -23.37 -11.69
C GLU A 316 4.81 -21.85 -11.80
N VAL A 317 6.05 -21.41 -12.00
CA VAL A 317 6.37 -19.99 -12.17
C VAL A 317 6.05 -19.53 -13.59
N VAL A 318 5.17 -18.54 -13.71
CA VAL A 318 4.80 -17.91 -14.98
C VAL A 318 5.65 -16.68 -15.25
N ASP A 319 5.80 -15.82 -14.24
CA ASP A 319 6.55 -14.56 -14.36
C ASP A 319 7.08 -14.14 -12.99
N ILE A 320 8.33 -13.68 -12.93
CA ILE A 320 8.93 -13.07 -11.75
C ILE A 320 9.58 -11.76 -12.15
N LYS A 321 9.17 -10.68 -11.49
CA LYS A 321 9.75 -9.35 -11.66
C LYS A 321 10.11 -8.78 -10.30
N ARG A 322 11.19 -8.00 -10.26
CA ARG A 322 11.63 -7.34 -9.05
C ARG A 322 11.80 -5.84 -9.27
N TYR A 323 11.46 -5.06 -8.25
CA TYR A 323 11.50 -3.60 -8.26
C TYR A 323 12.18 -3.10 -6.98
N ASN A 324 12.40 -1.79 -6.89
CA ASN A 324 12.87 -1.14 -5.65
C ASN A 324 14.19 -1.75 -5.16
N PHE A 325 15.20 -1.81 -6.04
CA PHE A 325 16.49 -2.48 -5.79
C PHE A 325 16.42 -3.99 -5.55
N GLY A 326 15.27 -4.61 -5.80
CA GLY A 326 15.07 -6.05 -5.67
C GLY A 326 14.18 -6.44 -4.50
N THR A 327 13.80 -5.51 -3.63
CA THR A 327 13.06 -5.82 -2.41
C THR A 327 11.56 -6.00 -2.66
N THR A 328 11.01 -5.46 -3.74
CA THR A 328 9.60 -5.67 -4.12
C THR A 328 9.51 -6.74 -5.19
N TRP A 329 8.83 -7.84 -4.87
CA TRP A 329 8.65 -9.00 -5.72
C TRP A 329 7.25 -8.99 -6.33
N TRP A 330 7.22 -9.23 -7.63
CA TRP A 330 6.01 -9.51 -8.39
C TRP A 330 6.14 -10.93 -8.90
N VAL A 331 5.21 -11.79 -8.53
CA VAL A 331 5.26 -13.21 -8.86
C VAL A 331 3.91 -13.64 -9.39
N GLU A 332 3.90 -14.28 -10.56
CA GLU A 332 2.74 -14.91 -11.14
C GLU A 332 2.98 -16.41 -11.18
N LEU A 333 2.09 -17.17 -10.54
CA LEU A 333 2.20 -18.61 -10.40
C LEU A 333 0.94 -19.29 -10.93
N LYS A 334 1.08 -20.57 -11.23
CA LYS A 334 -0.02 -21.50 -11.49
C LYS A 334 0.06 -22.69 -10.54
N PRO A 335 -1.09 -23.28 -10.19
CA PRO A 335 -1.12 -24.53 -9.45
C PRO A 335 -0.47 -25.65 -10.26
N ARG A 336 0.14 -26.61 -9.56
CA ARG A 336 0.67 -27.82 -10.17
C ARG A 336 -0.48 -28.74 -10.61
N LYS A 337 -0.33 -29.35 -11.79
CA LYS A 337 -1.28 -30.34 -12.30
C LYS A 337 -1.32 -31.59 -11.40
N GLY A 338 -2.53 -32.09 -11.14
CA GLY A 338 -2.85 -33.26 -10.33
C GLY A 338 -2.80 -33.02 -8.81
N MET A 339 -2.34 -31.86 -8.34
CA MET A 339 -2.07 -31.64 -6.91
C MET A 339 -3.30 -31.17 -6.13
N ARG A 340 -4.26 -30.49 -6.77
CA ARG A 340 -5.43 -29.93 -6.06
C ARG A 340 -6.24 -31.02 -5.37
N LYS A 341 -6.56 -32.10 -6.09
CA LYS A 341 -7.32 -33.22 -5.53
C LYS A 341 -6.58 -33.88 -4.35
N GLN A 342 -5.28 -34.11 -4.49
CA GLN A 342 -4.45 -34.68 -3.42
C GLN A 342 -4.41 -33.79 -2.16
N LEU A 343 -4.29 -32.47 -2.35
CA LEU A 343 -4.30 -31.51 -1.25
C LEU A 343 -5.68 -31.42 -0.58
N MET A 344 -6.77 -31.46 -1.35
CA MET A 344 -8.14 -31.48 -0.82
C MET A 344 -8.43 -32.79 -0.06
N ASP A 345 -8.04 -33.94 -0.60
CA ASP A 345 -8.23 -35.25 0.05
C ASP A 345 -7.45 -35.32 1.38
N ASN A 346 -6.23 -34.76 1.43
CA ASN A 346 -5.44 -34.66 2.67
C ASN A 346 -6.07 -33.71 3.69
N VAL A 347 -6.73 -32.65 3.23
CA VAL A 347 -7.46 -31.71 4.08
C VAL A 347 -8.71 -32.36 4.67
N GLU A 348 -9.49 -33.08 3.87
CA GLU A 348 -10.67 -33.81 4.34
C GLU A 348 -10.26 -34.92 5.31
N GLY A 349 -9.18 -35.66 5.02
CA GLY A 349 -8.62 -36.66 5.93
C GLY A 349 -8.14 -36.05 7.26
N ALA A 350 -7.45 -34.91 7.22
CA ALA A 350 -7.00 -34.21 8.43
C ALA A 350 -8.16 -33.55 9.22
N ALA A 351 -9.24 -33.15 8.56
CA ALA A 351 -10.45 -32.66 9.21
C ALA A 351 -11.19 -33.79 9.94
N VAL A 352 -11.22 -34.99 9.36
CA VAL A 352 -11.80 -36.20 9.99
C VAL A 352 -10.96 -36.66 11.20
N GLU A 353 -9.64 -36.52 11.17
CA GLU A 353 -8.78 -36.81 12.35
C GLU A 353 -8.88 -35.74 13.46
N LYS A 354 -9.24 -34.49 13.13
CA LYS A 354 -9.40 -33.40 14.10
C LYS A 354 -10.79 -33.32 14.75
N GLU A 355 -11.74 -34.18 14.36
CA GLU A 355 -12.97 -34.37 15.13
C GLU A 355 -12.65 -35.16 16.41
N GLU A 356 -12.19 -34.47 17.45
CA GLU A 356 -12.11 -35.03 18.80
C GLU A 356 -13.49 -35.56 19.23
N PRO A 357 -13.56 -36.73 19.91
CA PRO A 357 -14.83 -37.29 20.32
C PRO A 357 -15.54 -36.30 21.24
N ILE A 358 -16.79 -35.97 20.91
CA ILE A 358 -17.68 -35.14 21.72
C ILE A 358 -17.68 -35.69 23.14
N VAL A 359 -16.89 -35.05 24.03
CA VAL A 359 -16.97 -35.30 25.45
C VAL A 359 -18.36 -34.84 25.86
N GLN A 360 -19.28 -35.79 26.05
CA GLN A 360 -20.56 -35.52 26.69
C GLN A 360 -20.27 -34.93 28.08
N GLN A 361 -20.31 -33.61 28.16
CA GLN A 361 -20.34 -32.89 29.42
C GLN A 361 -21.60 -33.36 30.16
N ARG A 362 -21.44 -34.29 31.11
CA ARG A 362 -22.52 -34.65 32.02
C ARG A 362 -22.89 -33.39 32.80
N SER A 363 -24.09 -32.88 32.56
CA SER A 363 -24.59 -31.72 33.29
C SER A 363 -24.68 -32.08 34.78
N TRP A 364 -24.16 -31.19 35.63
CA TRP A 364 -24.18 -31.29 37.10
C TRP A 364 -25.60 -31.41 37.71
N TRP A 365 -26.65 -31.29 36.89
CA TRP A 365 -28.06 -31.38 37.28
C TRP A 365 -28.60 -32.82 37.43
N SER A 366 -27.85 -33.86 37.05
CA SER A 366 -28.34 -35.26 37.15
C SER A 366 -28.22 -35.89 38.54
N LEU A 367 -27.74 -35.17 39.55
CA LEU A 367 -27.59 -35.65 40.93
C LEU A 367 -28.77 -35.28 41.86
N TRP A 368 -29.78 -34.58 41.34
CA TRP A 368 -30.97 -34.16 42.12
C TRP A 368 -32.27 -34.59 41.44
N ARG A 369 -32.40 -35.88 41.10
CA ARG A 369 -33.68 -36.46 40.70
C ARG A 369 -33.88 -37.86 41.25
#